data_AF-A0A2V1IPB7-F1
#
_entry.id   AF-A0A2V1IPB7-F1
#
_cell.length_a   1.000
_cell.length_b   1.000
_cell.length_c   1.000
_cell.angle_alpha   90.00
_cell.angle_beta   90.00
_cell.angle_gamma   90.00
#
_symmetry.space_group_name_H-M   'P 1'
#
loop_
_entity.id
_entity.type
_entity.pdbx_description
1 polymer ?
#
loop_
_entity_poly.entity_id
_entity_poly.type
_entity_poly.pdbx_seq_one_letter_code
_entity_poly.pdbx_strand_id
1 'polypeptide(L)'
;MELHNIVFSPTETSLKIARSVADGISGTAAAGSILHNLTLGLQPGSISLRRSDLAVIAAPVYGGRMAPMAKERMKHIVADSTPCVLIAVYGNRAFENALSDMAEFVSGLGFVPVAAGAFVGEHSYSRPDTPIAVGRPDRADLDEAFGFGKAVGETLKCESLRPVDVAVLHDEPLPEESLANFRAFVKVYSEGQKVNPVRLVPLIDPMLCSGCGKCVSVCPADAVSDDCRSSDPAKCIKCCACVKGCPSGARSLSSPFAPVLSANFSRRKSPQWTVG
;
A
#
# COMPACT_ATOMS: atom_id res chain seq x y z
N MET A 1 15.35 19.83 -10.59
CA MET A 1 14.20 18.97 -10.35
C MET A 1 14.68 17.79 -9.52
N GLU A 2 14.16 17.64 -8.31
CA GLU A 2 14.39 16.46 -7.48
C GLU A 2 13.18 15.51 -7.60
N LEU A 3 13.43 14.20 -7.63
CA LEU A 3 12.38 13.18 -7.58
C LEU A 3 12.28 12.63 -6.16
N HIS A 4 11.16 12.83 -5.49
CA HIS A 4 10.92 12.37 -4.12
C HIS A 4 10.06 11.11 -4.13
N ASN A 5 10.57 10.01 -3.58
CA ASN A 5 9.85 8.76 -3.46
C ASN A 5 9.31 8.62 -2.03
N ILE A 6 8.05 8.97 -1.82
CA ILE A 6 7.39 9.05 -0.50
C ILE A 6 6.53 7.81 -0.30
N VAL A 7 6.87 6.98 0.70
CA VAL A 7 6.26 5.66 0.84
C VAL A 7 5.86 5.32 2.27
N PHE A 8 4.71 4.65 2.40
CA PHE A 8 4.34 3.86 3.58
C PHE A 8 4.15 2.41 3.12
N SER A 9 4.97 1.47 3.62
CA SER A 9 5.00 0.10 3.10
C SER A 9 5.38 -0.94 4.17
N PRO A 10 4.43 -1.31 5.06
CA PRO A 10 4.72 -2.24 6.15
C PRO A 10 5.27 -3.62 5.71
N THR A 11 4.84 -4.11 4.54
CA THR A 11 5.30 -5.39 3.95
C THR A 11 6.18 -5.19 2.71
N GLU A 12 6.73 -4.00 2.52
CA GLU A 12 7.63 -3.60 1.41
C GLU A 12 7.04 -3.63 -0.01
N THR A 13 5.82 -4.16 -0.19
CA THR A 13 5.16 -4.25 -1.50
C THR A 13 5.03 -2.89 -2.20
N SER A 14 4.49 -1.88 -1.51
CA SER A 14 4.38 -0.51 -2.03
C SER A 14 5.74 0.13 -2.31
N LEU A 15 6.75 -0.14 -1.48
CA LEU A 15 8.12 0.32 -1.70
C LEU A 15 8.70 -0.26 -3.00
N LYS A 16 8.49 -1.54 -3.28
CA LYS A 16 8.96 -2.20 -4.51
C LYS A 16 8.34 -1.57 -5.76
N ILE A 17 7.02 -1.37 -5.77
CA ILE A 17 6.32 -0.70 -6.88
C ILE A 17 6.82 0.73 -7.05
N ALA A 18 6.88 1.50 -5.96
CA ALA A 18 7.29 2.91 -6.02
C ALA A 18 8.73 3.09 -6.50
N ARG A 19 9.64 2.18 -6.13
CA ARG A 19 11.01 2.15 -6.68
C ARG A 19 10.99 1.89 -8.19
N SER A 20 10.25 0.87 -8.65
CA SER A 20 10.17 0.56 -10.08
C SER A 20 9.65 1.75 -10.91
N VAL A 21 8.61 2.44 -10.42
CA VAL A 21 8.10 3.67 -11.04
C VAL A 21 9.17 4.78 -11.03
N ALA A 22 9.82 5.02 -9.89
CA ALA A 22 10.86 6.05 -9.79
C ALA A 22 12.08 5.76 -10.68
N ASP A 23 12.45 4.49 -10.85
CA ASP A 23 13.52 4.04 -11.74
C ASP A 23 13.14 4.28 -13.20
N GLY A 24 11.88 4.01 -13.59
CA GLY A 24 11.35 4.33 -14.91
C GLY A 24 11.38 5.84 -15.22
N ILE A 25 11.01 6.67 -14.25
CA ILE A 25 11.08 8.14 -14.38
C ILE A 25 12.54 8.59 -14.51
N SER A 26 13.42 8.08 -13.65
CA SER A 26 14.83 8.49 -13.60
C SER A 26 15.60 8.09 -14.87
N GLY A 27 15.36 6.88 -15.38
CA GLY A 27 15.95 6.42 -16.64
C GLY A 27 15.61 7.31 -17.83
N THR A 28 14.51 8.07 -17.74
CA THR A 28 14.15 9.07 -18.74
C THR A 28 14.63 10.46 -18.33
N ALA A 29 14.16 11.03 -17.22
CA ALA A 29 14.14 12.49 -17.00
C ALA A 29 14.80 12.98 -15.70
N ALA A 30 15.28 12.11 -14.80
CA ALA A 30 15.82 12.53 -13.50
C ALA A 30 17.10 11.75 -13.11
N ALA A 31 18.05 12.40 -12.44
CA ALA A 31 19.34 11.79 -12.10
C ALA A 31 19.29 10.80 -10.91
N GLY A 32 18.11 10.57 -10.31
CA GLY A 32 17.90 9.69 -9.16
C GLY A 32 16.69 10.09 -8.34
N SER A 33 16.36 9.31 -7.30
CA SER A 33 15.25 9.61 -6.38
C SER A 33 15.66 9.65 -4.90
N ILE A 34 15.07 10.58 -4.15
CA ILE A 34 15.23 10.72 -2.70
C ILE A 34 14.14 9.89 -2.02
N LEU A 35 14.51 8.85 -1.29
CA LEU A 35 13.55 7.97 -0.61
C LEU A 35 13.14 8.54 0.76
N HIS A 36 11.85 8.82 0.92
CA HIS A 36 11.19 9.16 2.17
C HIS A 36 10.34 7.97 2.64
N ASN A 37 10.95 7.03 3.36
CA ASN A 37 10.23 5.88 3.91
C ASN A 37 9.64 6.22 5.29
N LEU A 38 8.32 6.39 5.33
CA LEU A 38 7.57 6.84 6.50
C LEU A 38 6.91 5.69 7.28
N THR A 39 7.31 4.45 6.99
CA THR A 39 6.72 3.24 7.60
C THR A 39 6.93 3.20 9.11
N LEU A 40 8.15 3.46 9.61
CA LEU A 40 8.50 3.35 11.03
C LEU A 40 8.50 4.69 11.79
N GLY A 41 8.00 5.78 11.19
CA GLY A 41 7.69 6.99 11.93
C GLY A 41 8.84 7.90 12.35
N LEU A 42 10.07 7.67 11.87
CA LEU A 42 11.22 8.50 12.21
C LEU A 42 11.77 9.17 10.95
N GLN A 43 11.32 10.39 10.67
CA GLN A 43 12.07 11.35 9.88
C GLN A 43 12.07 12.67 10.65
N PRO A 44 13.18 13.03 11.34
CA PRO A 44 13.32 14.34 11.95
C PRO A 44 13.37 15.39 10.83
N GLY A 45 12.35 16.27 10.77
CA GLY A 45 12.29 17.38 9.83
C GLY A 45 11.00 17.41 9.00
N SER A 46 10.59 18.61 8.59
CA SER A 46 9.50 18.79 7.62
C SER A 46 9.99 18.42 6.23
N ILE A 47 9.33 17.47 5.57
CA ILE A 47 9.54 17.23 4.14
C ILE A 47 8.82 18.37 3.40
N SER A 48 9.58 19.20 2.69
CA SER A 48 9.05 20.32 1.91
C SER A 48 9.48 20.19 0.46
N LEU A 49 8.51 20.26 -0.45
CA LEU A 49 8.74 20.13 -1.89
C LEU A 49 8.30 21.38 -2.63
N ARG A 50 9.03 21.71 -3.69
CA ARG A 50 8.80 22.90 -4.52
C ARG A 50 8.09 22.49 -5.81
N ARG A 51 7.49 23.47 -6.48
CA ARG A 51 6.86 23.28 -7.80
C ARG A 51 7.77 22.68 -8.89
N SER A 52 9.09 22.76 -8.70
CA SER A 52 10.11 22.23 -9.62
C SER A 52 10.46 20.77 -9.37
N ASP A 53 9.92 20.18 -8.32
CA ASP A 53 10.18 18.80 -7.89
C ASP A 53 9.04 17.90 -8.37
N LEU A 54 9.26 16.58 -8.33
CA LEU A 54 8.24 15.58 -8.63
C LEU A 54 8.18 14.59 -7.48
N ALA A 55 6.98 14.24 -7.03
CA ALA A 55 6.80 13.22 -6.00
C ALA A 55 6.17 11.94 -6.56
N VAL A 56 6.69 10.78 -6.17
CA VAL A 56 6.03 9.48 -6.27
C VAL A 56 5.51 9.15 -4.88
N ILE A 57 4.19 9.02 -4.71
CA ILE A 57 3.54 8.79 -3.42
C ILE A 57 2.86 7.43 -3.43
N ALA A 58 3.35 6.48 -2.62
CA ALA A 58 2.84 5.11 -2.59
C ALA A 58 2.36 4.67 -1.21
N ALA A 59 1.18 4.05 -1.17
CA ALA A 59 0.60 3.49 0.04
C ALA A 59 -0.28 2.25 -0.24
N PRO A 60 -0.44 1.35 0.74
CA PRO A 60 -1.38 0.24 0.65
C PRO A 60 -2.83 0.72 0.77
N VAL A 61 -3.73 -0.02 0.13
CA VAL A 61 -5.18 0.18 0.19
C VAL A 61 -5.78 -0.66 1.31
N TYR A 62 -6.45 0.00 2.27
CA TYR A 62 -7.21 -0.65 3.34
C TYR A 62 -8.67 -0.20 3.27
N GLY A 63 -9.58 -1.15 3.01
CA GLY A 63 -11.02 -0.86 2.93
C GLY A 63 -11.39 0.13 1.83
N GLY A 64 -10.71 0.07 0.68
CA GLY A 64 -10.98 0.94 -0.47
C GLY A 64 -10.48 2.37 -0.33
N ARG A 65 -9.58 2.62 0.63
CA ARG A 65 -8.98 3.93 0.92
C ARG A 65 -7.48 3.81 1.16
N MET A 66 -6.76 4.92 1.09
CA MET A 66 -5.37 4.98 1.53
C MET A 66 -5.28 4.57 3.01
N ALA A 67 -4.30 3.75 3.36
CA ALA A 67 -4.11 3.33 4.75
C ALA A 67 -4.08 4.53 5.72
N PRO A 68 -4.93 4.58 6.76
CA PRO A 68 -5.04 5.74 7.65
C PRO A 68 -3.71 6.14 8.30
N MET A 69 -2.90 5.16 8.67
CA MET A 69 -1.57 5.41 9.22
C MET A 69 -0.62 6.03 8.20
N ALA A 70 -0.76 5.74 6.91
CA ALA A 70 0.01 6.42 5.86
C ALA A 70 -0.34 7.91 5.82
N LYS A 71 -1.65 8.25 5.85
CA LYS A 71 -2.11 9.64 5.93
C LYS A 71 -1.57 10.35 7.17
N GLU A 72 -1.66 9.71 8.33
CA GLU A 72 -1.15 10.25 9.59
C GLU A 72 0.35 10.54 9.55
N ARG A 73 1.15 9.68 8.90
CA ARG A 73 2.60 9.89 8.74
C ARG A 73 2.94 10.94 7.68
N MET A 74 2.08 11.14 6.68
CA MET A 74 2.30 12.05 5.56
C MET A 74 1.70 13.45 5.78
N LYS A 75 0.84 13.66 6.78
CA LYS A 75 0.08 14.92 6.97
C LYS A 75 0.94 16.17 7.22
N HIS A 76 2.21 16.00 7.57
CA HIS A 76 3.15 17.09 7.83
C HIS A 76 4.07 17.39 6.65
N ILE A 77 3.90 16.69 5.53
CA ILE A 77 4.57 17.02 4.27
C ILE A 77 3.92 18.27 3.72
N VAL A 78 4.76 19.21 3.25
CA VAL A 78 4.31 20.46 2.64
C VAL A 78 4.76 20.45 1.19
N ALA A 79 3.83 20.66 0.26
CA ALA A 79 4.11 20.84 -1.15
C ALA A 79 3.64 22.22 -1.61
N ASP A 80 4.40 22.84 -2.50
CA ASP A 80 4.01 24.06 -3.20
C ASP A 80 3.69 23.74 -4.65
N SER A 81 2.41 23.52 -4.96
CA SER A 81 1.90 23.17 -6.29
C SER A 81 2.75 22.10 -6.98
N THR A 82 3.20 21.10 -6.21
CA THR A 82 4.21 20.14 -6.65
C THR A 82 3.53 19.00 -7.41
N PRO A 83 3.93 18.69 -8.66
CA PRO A 83 3.36 17.55 -9.37
C PRO A 83 3.65 16.23 -8.63
N CYS A 84 2.69 15.31 -8.65
CA CYS A 84 2.86 13.99 -8.05
C CYS A 84 2.25 12.83 -8.85
N VAL A 85 2.85 11.66 -8.66
CA VAL A 85 2.42 10.35 -9.16
C VAL A 85 1.87 9.56 -7.99
N LEU A 86 0.59 9.15 -8.07
CA LEU A 86 -0.06 8.38 -7.02
C LEU A 86 0.01 6.88 -7.30
N ILE A 87 0.36 6.09 -6.28
CA ILE A 87 0.46 4.63 -6.38
C ILE A 87 -0.36 3.97 -5.26
N ALA A 88 -1.50 3.40 -5.62
CA ALA A 88 -2.32 2.60 -4.74
C ALA A 88 -1.94 1.11 -4.87
N VAL A 89 -1.52 0.47 -3.78
CA VAL A 89 -1.21 -0.98 -3.80
C VAL A 89 -2.27 -1.78 -3.07
N TYR A 90 -2.96 -2.67 -3.77
CA TYR A 90 -4.11 -3.41 -3.24
C TYR A 90 -3.91 -4.94 -3.32
N GLY A 91 -4.52 -5.66 -2.39
CA GLY A 91 -4.36 -7.11 -2.25
C GLY A 91 -5.27 -7.95 -3.15
N ASN A 92 -5.44 -7.56 -4.42
CA ASN A 92 -6.17 -8.27 -5.47
C ASN A 92 -7.72 -8.29 -5.41
N ARG A 93 -8.36 -7.89 -4.30
CA ARG A 93 -9.83 -7.71 -4.29
C ARG A 93 -10.25 -6.52 -5.15
N ALA A 94 -9.93 -5.32 -4.69
CA ALA A 94 -10.32 -4.06 -5.32
C ALA A 94 -9.53 -2.92 -4.69
N PHE A 95 -9.27 -1.86 -5.45
CA PHE A 95 -8.77 -0.59 -4.93
C PHE A 95 -9.89 0.41 -4.64
N GLU A 96 -11.09 0.21 -5.21
CA GLU A 96 -12.28 1.04 -4.98
C GLU A 96 -11.96 2.53 -5.12
N ASN A 97 -12.23 3.34 -4.09
CA ASN A 97 -12.04 4.78 -4.11
C ASN A 97 -10.63 5.21 -3.68
N ALA A 98 -9.67 4.29 -3.57
CA ALA A 98 -8.39 4.59 -2.93
C ALA A 98 -7.61 5.69 -3.64
N LEU A 99 -7.60 5.72 -4.97
CA LEU A 99 -6.90 6.75 -5.73
C LEU A 99 -7.55 8.13 -5.57
N SER A 100 -8.89 8.21 -5.56
CA SER A 100 -9.60 9.46 -5.28
C SER A 100 -9.36 9.94 -3.84
N ASP A 101 -9.39 9.03 -2.87
CA ASP A 101 -9.09 9.29 -1.46
C ASP A 101 -7.62 9.72 -1.23
N MET A 102 -6.68 9.20 -2.03
CA MET A 102 -5.29 9.64 -2.07
C MET A 102 -5.17 11.04 -2.70
N ALA A 103 -5.80 11.27 -3.85
CA ALA A 103 -5.75 12.53 -4.58
C ALA A 103 -6.30 13.69 -3.74
N GLU A 104 -7.46 13.51 -3.11
CA GLU A 104 -8.04 14.49 -2.18
C GLU A 104 -7.08 14.81 -1.04
N PHE A 105 -6.53 13.77 -0.40
CA PHE A 105 -5.61 13.92 0.73
C PHE A 105 -4.34 14.69 0.33
N VAL A 106 -3.65 14.30 -0.74
CA VAL A 106 -2.38 14.94 -1.13
C VAL A 106 -2.60 16.33 -1.72
N SER A 107 -3.74 16.59 -2.36
CA SER A 107 -4.07 17.94 -2.86
C SER A 107 -4.23 18.92 -1.70
N GLY A 108 -4.79 18.46 -0.56
CA GLY A 108 -4.83 19.22 0.69
C GLY A 108 -3.45 19.54 1.27
N LEU A 109 -2.39 18.85 0.85
CA LEU A 109 -0.99 19.12 1.22
C LEU A 109 -0.26 20.01 0.19
N GLY A 110 -0.92 20.41 -0.90
CA GLY A 110 -0.36 21.24 -1.97
C GLY A 110 0.25 20.47 -3.15
N PHE A 111 0.01 19.16 -3.24
CA PHE A 111 0.40 18.37 -4.41
C PHE A 111 -0.62 18.51 -5.55
N VAL A 112 -0.16 18.26 -6.79
CA VAL A 112 -0.98 18.23 -8.00
C VAL A 112 -0.83 16.85 -8.66
N PRO A 113 -1.82 15.95 -8.55
CA PRO A 113 -1.75 14.64 -9.19
C PRO A 113 -1.67 14.78 -10.72
N VAL A 114 -0.57 14.34 -11.32
CA VAL A 114 -0.32 14.35 -12.78
C VAL A 114 -0.26 12.94 -13.39
N ALA A 115 -0.21 11.93 -12.53
CA ALA A 115 -0.32 10.53 -12.93
C ALA A 115 -0.82 9.71 -11.73
N ALA A 116 -1.46 8.58 -12.01
CA ALA A 116 -1.95 7.69 -10.96
C ALA A 116 -1.92 6.24 -11.45
N GLY A 117 -1.69 5.29 -10.54
CA GLY A 117 -1.75 3.87 -10.84
C GLY A 117 -2.15 3.00 -9.65
N ALA A 118 -2.90 1.95 -9.94
CA ALA A 118 -3.28 0.88 -9.01
C ALA A 118 -2.50 -0.39 -9.34
N PHE A 119 -1.73 -0.89 -8.37
CA PHE A 119 -0.86 -2.06 -8.53
C PHE A 119 -1.25 -3.17 -7.56
N VAL A 120 -1.07 -4.42 -7.99
CA VAL A 120 -1.44 -5.58 -7.18
C VAL A 120 -0.25 -6.01 -6.31
N GLY A 121 -0.53 -6.29 -5.05
CA GLY A 121 0.40 -6.91 -4.13
C GLY A 121 -0.17 -8.19 -3.51
N GLU A 122 0.70 -9.03 -2.98
CA GLU A 122 0.28 -10.12 -2.10
C GLU A 122 -0.47 -9.53 -0.91
N HIS A 123 -1.67 -10.06 -0.66
CA HIS A 123 -2.52 -9.56 0.42
C HIS A 123 -1.87 -9.87 1.79
N SER A 124 -1.95 -8.94 2.75
CA SER A 124 -1.38 -9.12 4.10
C SER A 124 -1.89 -10.39 4.80
N TYR A 125 -3.12 -10.82 4.50
CA TYR A 125 -3.75 -12.04 5.04
C TYR A 125 -3.44 -13.32 4.25
N SER A 126 -2.68 -13.25 3.16
CA SER A 126 -2.33 -14.41 2.34
C SER A 126 -1.51 -15.42 3.15
N ARG A 127 -1.94 -16.69 3.12
CA ARG A 127 -1.34 -17.85 3.79
C ARG A 127 -1.32 -19.06 2.84
N PRO A 128 -0.54 -20.11 3.12
CA PRO A 128 -0.55 -21.33 2.31
C PRO A 128 -1.94 -21.98 2.15
N ASP A 129 -2.77 -21.92 3.19
CA ASP A 129 -4.14 -22.47 3.21
C ASP A 129 -5.20 -21.52 2.62
N THR A 130 -4.89 -20.22 2.55
CA THR A 130 -5.76 -19.18 1.99
C THR A 130 -4.94 -18.21 1.13
N PRO A 131 -4.43 -18.67 -0.03
CA PRO A 131 -3.53 -17.88 -0.87
C PRO A 131 -4.28 -16.73 -1.54
N ILE A 132 -3.70 -15.52 -1.50
CA ILE A 132 -4.27 -14.33 -2.14
C ILE A 132 -3.12 -13.55 -2.81
N ALA A 133 -3.09 -13.57 -4.13
CA ALA A 133 -2.05 -12.90 -4.94
C ALA A 133 -0.61 -13.22 -4.50
N VAL A 134 -0.34 -14.49 -4.19
CA VAL A 134 0.96 -14.96 -3.71
C VAL A 134 2.07 -14.56 -4.67
N GLY A 135 3.18 -14.04 -4.12
CA GLY A 135 4.36 -13.65 -4.88
C GLY A 135 4.26 -12.33 -5.62
N ARG A 136 3.14 -11.59 -5.50
CA ARG A 136 2.97 -10.28 -6.15
C ARG A 136 3.52 -9.15 -5.26
N PRO A 137 4.19 -8.12 -5.81
CA PRO A 137 4.52 -7.96 -7.21
C PRO A 137 5.62 -8.93 -7.66
N ASP A 138 5.37 -9.57 -8.79
CA ASP A 138 6.34 -10.37 -9.52
C ASP A 138 7.01 -9.53 -10.63
N ARG A 139 7.78 -10.19 -11.49
CA ARG A 139 8.53 -9.50 -12.55
C ARG A 139 7.63 -8.71 -13.50
N ALA A 140 6.48 -9.26 -13.88
CA ALA A 140 5.58 -8.59 -14.81
C ALA A 140 4.97 -7.33 -14.18
N ASP A 141 4.66 -7.36 -12.89
CA ASP A 141 4.16 -6.17 -12.19
C ASP A 141 5.21 -5.07 -12.08
N LEU A 142 6.47 -5.47 -11.84
CA LEU A 142 7.58 -4.53 -11.75
C LEU A 142 7.90 -3.94 -13.12
N ASP A 143 7.85 -4.72 -14.19
CA ASP A 143 8.04 -4.24 -15.56
C ASP A 143 6.91 -3.28 -15.97
N GLU A 144 5.67 -3.56 -15.59
CA GLU A 144 4.54 -2.63 -15.79
C GLU A 144 4.71 -1.33 -15.00
N ALA A 145 5.14 -1.42 -13.73
CA ALA A 145 5.43 -0.26 -12.90
C ALA A 145 6.58 0.59 -13.47
N PHE A 146 7.62 -0.07 -14.01
CA PHE A 146 8.71 0.61 -14.70
C PHE A 146 8.23 1.30 -15.97
N GLY A 147 7.40 0.63 -16.78
CA GLY A 147 6.79 1.19 -17.99
C GLY A 147 5.93 2.42 -17.69
N PHE A 148 5.12 2.37 -16.63
CA PHE A 148 4.36 3.52 -16.14
C PHE A 148 5.28 4.69 -15.76
N GLY A 149 6.35 4.43 -14.99
CA GLY A 149 7.34 5.45 -14.64
C GLY A 149 8.02 6.07 -15.86
N LYS A 150 8.36 5.23 -16.85
CA LYS A 150 8.95 5.69 -18.11
C LYS A 150 8.01 6.64 -18.85
N ALA A 151 6.71 6.30 -18.96
CA ALA A 151 5.71 7.14 -19.59
C ALA A 151 5.59 8.52 -18.90
N VAL A 152 5.58 8.55 -17.56
CA VAL A 152 5.62 9.81 -16.79
C VAL A 152 6.88 10.62 -17.12
N GLY A 153 8.05 9.96 -17.14
CA GLY A 153 9.32 10.61 -17.48
C GLY A 153 9.37 11.16 -18.90
N GLU A 154 8.76 10.50 -19.88
CA GLU A 154 8.66 10.96 -21.26
C GLU A 154 7.79 12.21 -21.37
N THR A 155 6.62 12.21 -20.73
CA THR A 155 5.72 13.38 -20.67
C THR A 155 6.38 14.57 -19.95
N LEU A 156 7.16 14.29 -18.89
CA LEU A 156 7.92 15.29 -18.16
C LEU A 156 8.98 15.99 -19.03
N LYS A 157 9.71 15.24 -19.87
CA LYS A 157 10.68 15.81 -20.83
C LYS A 157 10.04 16.73 -21.86
N CYS A 158 8.83 16.40 -22.29
CA CYS A 158 8.08 17.20 -23.25
C CYS A 158 7.40 18.43 -22.62
N GLU A 159 7.62 18.69 -21.33
CA GLU A 159 6.96 19.75 -20.55
C GLU A 159 5.43 19.70 -20.67
N SER A 160 4.88 18.49 -20.82
CA SER A 160 3.48 18.29 -21.18
C SER A 160 2.64 17.66 -20.08
N LEU A 161 3.17 17.48 -18.87
CA LEU A 161 2.42 16.91 -17.75
C LEU A 161 1.23 17.79 -17.39
N ARG A 162 0.06 17.17 -17.25
CA ARG A 162 -1.17 17.84 -16.83
C ARG A 162 -1.79 17.15 -15.63
N PRO A 163 -2.59 17.88 -14.83
CA PRO A 163 -3.39 17.25 -13.81
C PRO A 163 -4.28 16.15 -14.41
N VAL A 164 -4.37 15.01 -13.72
CA VAL A 164 -5.22 13.89 -14.14
C VAL A 164 -6.51 13.82 -13.31
N ASP A 165 -7.59 13.40 -13.96
CA ASP A 165 -8.74 12.87 -13.23
C ASP A 165 -8.46 11.40 -12.86
N VAL A 166 -8.23 11.14 -11.58
CA VAL A 166 -7.95 9.78 -11.09
C VAL A 166 -9.19 8.89 -11.08
N ALA A 167 -10.40 9.46 -11.21
CA ALA A 167 -11.65 8.70 -11.22
C ALA A 167 -11.85 7.87 -12.49
N VAL A 168 -11.04 8.09 -13.53
CA VAL A 168 -11.04 7.26 -14.74
C VAL A 168 -10.54 5.83 -14.48
N LEU A 169 -9.76 5.63 -13.42
CA LEU A 169 -9.23 4.33 -13.01
C LEU A 169 -10.29 3.59 -12.18
N HIS A 170 -10.66 2.39 -12.61
CA HIS A 170 -11.75 1.62 -12.03
C HIS A 170 -11.39 0.13 -11.88
N ASP A 171 -11.89 -0.51 -10.84
CA ASP A 171 -11.64 -1.94 -10.63
C ASP A 171 -12.03 -2.77 -11.85
N GLU A 172 -11.20 -3.77 -12.19
CA GLU A 172 -11.59 -4.78 -13.17
C GLU A 172 -12.93 -5.43 -12.75
N PRO A 173 -13.89 -5.60 -13.66
CA PRO A 173 -15.17 -6.25 -13.37
C PRO A 173 -14.96 -7.63 -12.74
N LEU A 174 -15.66 -7.87 -11.62
CA LEU A 174 -15.63 -9.12 -10.87
C LEU A 174 -16.91 -9.92 -11.14
N PRO A 175 -16.87 -11.27 -11.05
CA PRO A 175 -18.07 -12.09 -11.14
C PRO A 175 -19.10 -11.67 -10.08
N GLU A 176 -20.38 -11.59 -10.47
CA GLU A 176 -21.46 -11.16 -9.57
C GLU A 176 -21.59 -12.07 -8.36
N GLU A 177 -21.43 -13.39 -8.55
CA GLU A 177 -21.42 -14.37 -7.47
C GLU A 177 -20.30 -14.10 -6.45
N SER A 178 -19.09 -13.81 -6.91
CA SER A 178 -17.95 -13.47 -6.05
C SER A 178 -18.22 -12.23 -5.19
N LEU A 179 -18.87 -11.23 -5.79
CA LEU A 179 -19.29 -10.01 -5.08
C LEU A 179 -20.42 -10.30 -4.08
N ALA A 180 -21.41 -11.12 -4.46
CA ALA A 180 -22.52 -11.51 -3.59
C ALA A 180 -22.02 -12.28 -2.36
N ASN A 181 -21.14 -13.26 -2.56
CA ASN A 181 -20.50 -14.05 -1.49
C ASN A 181 -19.75 -13.16 -0.50
N PHE A 182 -18.94 -12.23 -1.03
CA PHE A 182 -18.20 -11.29 -0.18
C PHE A 182 -19.11 -10.34 0.59
N ARG A 183 -20.16 -9.80 -0.05
CA ARG A 183 -21.15 -8.92 0.61
C ARG A 183 -21.91 -9.66 1.72
N ALA A 184 -22.34 -10.90 1.46
CA ALA A 184 -23.01 -11.74 2.44
C ALA A 184 -22.12 -11.99 3.66
N PHE A 185 -20.85 -12.35 3.42
CA PHE A 185 -19.86 -12.51 4.49
C PHE A 185 -19.66 -11.22 5.29
N VAL A 186 -19.43 -10.08 4.63
CA VAL A 186 -19.21 -8.79 5.29
C VAL A 186 -20.41 -8.40 6.15
N LYS A 187 -21.63 -8.65 5.69
CA LYS A 187 -22.86 -8.41 6.46
C LYS A 187 -22.86 -9.21 7.76
N VAL A 188 -22.71 -10.54 7.67
CA VAL A 188 -22.70 -11.44 8.84
C VAL A 188 -21.57 -11.08 9.79
N TYR A 189 -20.36 -10.85 9.27
CA TYR A 189 -19.21 -10.46 10.07
C TYR A 189 -19.46 -9.15 10.82
N SER A 190 -20.02 -8.14 10.14
CA SER A 190 -20.28 -6.82 10.74
C SER A 190 -21.38 -6.87 11.80
N GLU A 191 -22.43 -7.66 11.59
CA GLU A 191 -23.47 -7.91 12.58
C GLU A 191 -22.89 -8.62 13.82
N GLY A 192 -22.06 -9.65 13.61
CA GLY A 192 -21.36 -10.33 14.70
C GLY A 192 -20.45 -9.41 15.51
N GLN A 193 -19.71 -8.50 14.86
CA GLN A 193 -18.85 -7.52 15.54
C GLN A 193 -19.62 -6.51 16.39
N LYS A 194 -20.91 -6.22 16.09
CA LYS A 194 -21.75 -5.36 16.93
C LYS A 194 -22.19 -6.05 18.22
N VAL A 195 -22.37 -7.36 18.17
CA VAL A 195 -22.82 -8.17 19.32
C VAL A 195 -21.64 -8.60 20.18
N ASN A 196 -20.57 -9.10 19.55
CA ASN A 196 -19.35 -9.55 20.22
C ASN A 196 -18.11 -9.03 19.47
N PRO A 197 -17.59 -7.84 19.83
CA PRO A 197 -16.46 -7.24 19.13
C PRO A 197 -15.17 -8.04 19.38
N VAL A 198 -14.53 -8.49 18.30
CA VAL A 198 -13.26 -9.24 18.35
C VAL A 198 -12.17 -8.45 17.65
N ARG A 199 -11.14 -8.04 18.39
CA ARG A 199 -9.95 -7.39 17.84
C ARG A 199 -8.86 -8.43 17.59
N LEU A 200 -8.74 -8.84 16.33
CA LEU A 200 -7.73 -9.79 15.89
C LEU A 200 -6.34 -9.14 15.88
N VAL A 201 -5.38 -9.82 16.50
CA VAL A 201 -3.95 -9.51 16.46
C VAL A 201 -3.16 -10.75 16.06
N PRO A 202 -1.94 -10.59 15.52
CA PRO A 202 -1.06 -11.71 15.27
C PRO A 202 -0.76 -12.49 16.56
N LEU A 203 -1.01 -13.79 16.52
CA LEU A 203 -0.63 -14.79 17.52
C LEU A 203 0.84 -15.19 17.34
N ILE A 204 1.42 -15.78 18.40
CA ILE A 204 2.80 -16.23 18.45
C ILE A 204 2.81 -17.70 18.84
N ASP A 205 3.59 -18.50 18.12
CA ASP A 205 3.99 -19.84 18.53
C ASP A 205 5.25 -19.73 19.40
N PRO A 206 5.17 -20.01 20.71
CA PRO A 206 6.31 -19.91 21.62
C PRO A 206 7.40 -20.95 21.34
N MET A 207 7.08 -22.06 20.68
CA MET A 207 8.05 -23.10 20.34
C MET A 207 8.91 -22.71 19.13
N LEU A 208 8.39 -21.87 18.25
CA LEU A 208 9.12 -21.35 17.08
C LEU A 208 9.78 -19.98 17.35
N CYS A 209 9.32 -19.26 18.38
CA CYS A 209 9.81 -17.91 18.67
C CYS A 209 11.18 -17.93 19.33
N SER A 210 12.18 -17.36 18.67
CA SER A 210 13.55 -17.21 19.22
C SER A 210 13.76 -15.93 20.02
N GLY A 211 12.74 -15.05 20.13
CA GLY A 211 12.89 -13.75 20.79
C GLY A 211 13.76 -12.73 20.02
N CYS A 212 13.97 -12.91 18.72
CA CYS A 212 14.90 -12.10 17.92
C CYS A 212 14.56 -10.61 17.75
N GLY A 213 13.41 -10.12 18.23
CA GLY A 213 13.05 -8.69 18.15
C GLY A 213 12.60 -8.19 16.77
N LYS A 214 12.75 -8.96 15.67
CA LYS A 214 12.40 -8.49 14.32
C LYS A 214 10.96 -8.02 14.19
N CYS A 215 10.02 -8.70 14.85
CA CYS A 215 8.61 -8.32 14.85
C CYS A 215 8.33 -6.96 15.51
N VAL A 216 9.13 -6.58 16.50
CA VAL A 216 9.09 -5.25 17.15
C VAL A 216 9.63 -4.22 16.18
N SER A 217 10.83 -4.45 15.63
CA SER A 217 11.53 -3.47 14.78
C SER A 217 10.81 -3.14 13.46
N VAL A 218 9.92 -4.00 12.97
CA VAL A 218 9.16 -3.77 11.73
C VAL A 218 7.73 -3.30 11.96
N CYS A 219 7.28 -3.18 13.21
CA CYS A 219 5.90 -2.79 13.49
C CYS A 219 5.74 -1.27 13.30
N PRO A 220 4.95 -0.79 12.31
CA PRO A 220 4.78 0.65 12.08
C PRO A 220 3.92 1.34 13.15
N ALA A 221 3.25 0.53 13.98
CA ALA A 221 2.25 0.94 14.94
C ALA A 221 2.71 0.78 16.40
N ASP A 222 3.96 0.35 16.62
CA ASP A 222 4.49 0.05 17.95
C ASP A 222 3.54 -0.82 18.80
N ALA A 223 2.92 -1.78 18.12
CA ALA A 223 1.90 -2.65 18.68
C ALA A 223 2.47 -3.94 19.26
N VAL A 224 3.72 -4.28 18.99
CA VAL A 224 4.33 -5.52 19.50
C VAL A 224 5.11 -5.20 20.77
N SER A 225 4.94 -5.99 21.83
CA SER A 225 5.69 -5.82 23.08
C SER A 225 7.19 -6.11 22.87
N ASP A 226 8.05 -5.42 23.64
CA ASP A 226 9.51 -5.54 23.52
C ASP A 226 10.02 -6.98 23.73
N ASP A 227 9.35 -7.74 24.60
CA ASP A 227 9.63 -9.17 24.84
C ASP A 227 9.15 -10.10 23.71
N CYS A 228 8.57 -9.54 22.66
CA CYS A 228 7.98 -10.23 21.51
C CYS A 228 6.77 -11.13 21.82
N ARG A 229 6.23 -11.14 23.05
CA ARG A 229 5.24 -12.12 23.52
C ARG A 229 3.79 -11.73 23.29
N SER A 230 3.50 -10.45 23.07
CA SER A 230 2.13 -9.99 22.86
C SER A 230 2.05 -8.90 21.79
N SER A 231 0.82 -8.62 21.36
CA SER A 231 0.53 -7.51 20.47
C SER A 231 -0.67 -6.73 21.02
N ASP A 232 -0.56 -5.42 21.12
CA ASP A 232 -1.61 -4.51 21.57
C ASP A 232 -2.72 -4.40 20.49
N PRO A 233 -3.95 -4.88 20.78
CA PRO A 233 -5.07 -4.84 19.85
C PRO A 233 -5.62 -3.43 19.61
N ALA A 234 -5.28 -2.44 20.44
CA ALA A 234 -5.65 -1.04 20.22
C ALA A 234 -4.74 -0.36 19.19
N LYS A 235 -3.47 -0.77 19.11
CA LYS A 235 -2.48 -0.20 18.17
C LYS A 235 -2.39 -0.97 16.86
N CYS A 236 -2.61 -2.28 16.87
CA CYS A 236 -2.37 -3.14 15.71
C CYS A 236 -3.25 -2.75 14.50
N ILE A 237 -2.61 -2.34 13.40
CA ILE A 237 -3.28 -2.02 12.14
C ILE A 237 -3.49 -3.23 11.21
N LYS A 238 -3.17 -4.45 11.67
CA LYS A 238 -3.31 -5.70 10.89
C LYS A 238 -2.56 -5.71 9.54
N CYS A 239 -1.46 -4.97 9.44
CA CYS A 239 -0.64 -4.88 8.22
C CYS A 239 0.20 -6.14 7.95
N CYS A 240 0.35 -7.02 8.94
CA CYS A 240 1.14 -8.26 8.89
C CYS A 240 2.64 -8.09 8.66
N ALA A 241 3.23 -6.90 8.87
CA ALA A 241 4.68 -6.70 8.83
C ALA A 241 5.43 -7.68 9.75
N CYS A 242 4.95 -7.84 10.99
CA CYS A 242 5.53 -8.77 11.96
C CYS A 242 5.32 -10.25 11.64
N VAL A 243 4.30 -10.58 10.84
CA VAL A 243 4.03 -11.96 10.36
C VAL A 243 4.95 -12.27 9.19
N LYS A 244 4.96 -11.42 8.17
CA LYS A 244 5.74 -11.62 6.94
C LYS A 244 7.25 -11.47 7.17
N GLY A 245 7.65 -10.63 8.14
CA GLY A 245 9.04 -10.43 8.50
C GLY A 245 9.58 -11.39 9.57
N CYS A 246 8.80 -12.36 10.05
CA CYS A 246 9.25 -13.29 11.10
C CYS A 246 10.15 -14.38 10.49
N PRO A 247 11.45 -14.42 10.82
CA PRO A 247 12.39 -15.37 10.20
C PRO A 247 12.10 -16.84 10.56
N SER A 248 11.58 -17.10 11.76
CA SER A 248 11.23 -18.45 12.21
C SER A 248 9.78 -18.85 11.90
N GLY A 249 9.00 -17.97 11.25
CA GLY A 249 7.58 -18.23 11.00
C GLY A 249 6.70 -18.31 12.26
N ALA A 250 7.20 -17.85 13.41
CA ALA A 250 6.52 -17.96 14.70
C ALA A 250 5.27 -17.09 14.84
N ARG A 251 4.97 -16.18 13.91
CA ARG A 251 3.81 -15.28 14.00
C ARG A 251 2.76 -15.58 12.94
N SER A 252 1.50 -15.57 13.35
CA SER A 252 0.36 -15.83 12.46
C SER A 252 -0.85 -14.94 12.80
N LEU A 253 -1.57 -14.49 11.79
CA LEU A 253 -2.85 -13.80 11.87
C LEU A 253 -3.88 -14.54 11.00
N SER A 254 -4.80 -15.26 11.64
CA SER A 254 -5.92 -15.91 10.98
C SER A 254 -7.09 -14.93 10.86
N SER A 255 -7.22 -14.31 9.68
CA SER A 255 -8.31 -13.38 9.39
C SER A 255 -9.51 -14.12 8.81
N PRO A 256 -10.74 -13.90 9.30
CA PRO A 256 -11.93 -14.52 8.73
C PRO A 256 -12.22 -14.03 7.30
N PHE A 257 -11.59 -12.92 6.88
CA PHE A 257 -11.66 -12.45 5.50
C PHE A 257 -10.82 -13.30 4.54
N ALA A 258 -9.77 -13.98 5.02
CA ALA A 258 -8.81 -14.65 4.14
C ALA A 258 -9.44 -15.78 3.30
N PRO A 259 -10.26 -16.70 3.87
CA PRO A 259 -10.91 -17.74 3.07
C PRO A 259 -11.82 -17.18 1.98
N VAL A 260 -12.63 -16.18 2.33
CA VAL A 260 -13.58 -15.56 1.38
C VAL A 260 -12.85 -14.81 0.28
N LEU A 261 -11.79 -14.07 0.63
CA LEU A 261 -10.96 -13.37 -0.33
C LEU A 261 -10.25 -14.34 -1.29
N SER A 262 -9.67 -15.42 -0.75
CA SER A 262 -8.96 -16.43 -1.53
C SER A 262 -9.90 -17.16 -2.50
N ALA A 263 -11.09 -17.54 -2.04
CA ALA A 263 -12.06 -18.26 -2.85
C ALA A 263 -12.69 -17.39 -3.96
N ASN A 264 -12.92 -16.09 -3.71
CA ASN A 264 -13.72 -15.25 -4.60
C ASN A 264 -12.90 -14.26 -5.45
N PHE A 265 -11.63 -13.99 -5.10
CA PHE A 265 -10.81 -12.98 -5.78
C PHE A 265 -9.41 -13.49 -6.12
N SER A 266 -9.31 -14.73 -6.59
CA SER A 266 -8.05 -15.39 -6.98
C SER A 266 -7.58 -15.06 -8.41
N ARG A 267 -8.48 -14.61 -9.29
CA ARG A 267 -8.13 -14.22 -10.67
C ARG A 267 -7.04 -13.15 -10.64
N ARG A 268 -6.00 -13.36 -11.45
CA ARG A 268 -4.92 -12.39 -11.62
C ARG A 268 -5.47 -11.12 -12.29
N LYS A 269 -5.22 -9.98 -11.65
CA LYS A 269 -5.51 -8.64 -12.19
C LYS A 269 -4.25 -7.97 -12.71
N SER A 270 -4.43 -7.13 -13.73
CA SER A 270 -3.39 -6.26 -14.27
C SER A 270 -3.34 -4.94 -13.49
N PRO A 271 -2.15 -4.33 -13.37
CA PRO A 271 -2.08 -2.94 -12.96
C PRO A 271 -2.87 -2.04 -13.92
N GLN A 272 -3.37 -0.92 -13.39
CA GLN A 272 -4.01 0.11 -14.20
C GLN A 272 -3.38 1.45 -13.87
N TRP A 273 -3.16 2.30 -14.86
CA TRP A 273 -2.56 3.61 -14.63
C TRP A 273 -2.95 4.61 -15.73
N THR A 274 -2.76 5.88 -15.42
CA THR A 274 -2.98 7.01 -16.32
C THR A 274 -1.89 8.06 -16.12
N VAL A 275 -1.54 8.77 -17.20
CA VAL A 275 -0.57 9.88 -17.23
C VAL A 275 -1.25 11.04 -17.97
N GLY A 276 -1.21 12.24 -17.39
CA GLY A 276 -1.85 13.45 -17.94
C GLY A 276 -0.97 14.26 -18.88
#